data_AF-A0A382TGG4-F1
#
_entry.id   AF-A0A382TGG4-F1
#
_cell.length_a   1.000
_cell.length_b   1.000
_cell.length_c   1.000
_cell.angle_alpha   90.00
_cell.angle_beta   90.00
_cell.angle_gamma   90.00
#
_symmetry.space_group_name_H-M   'P 1'
#
loop_
_entity.id
_entity.type
_entity.pdbx_description
1 polymer ?
#
loop_
_entity_poly.entity_id
_entity_poly.type
_entity_poly.pdbx_seq_one_letter_code
_entity_poly.pdbx_strand_id
1 'polypeptide(L)'
;MRSLRLTIRRKLFLFFIPWLLVGCSFHYDQGMKLEQEQRWAEAAIEYRIAAIEDPDNEEIREALARMNIRVAAENFEIYKQYLKEKEYHKAFRRLETALSLNPDHSDARSEMNHWWHLLITGK
;
A
#
# COMPACT_ATOMS: atom_id res chain seq x y z
N MET A 1 22.61 -26.94 49.69
CA MET A 1 23.03 -26.82 48.27
C MET A 1 21.91 -27.12 47.26
N ARG A 2 20.70 -26.54 47.43
CA ARG A 2 19.57 -26.70 46.48
C ARG A 2 19.02 -25.36 45.94
N SER A 3 19.36 -24.24 46.57
CA SER A 3 18.90 -22.90 46.17
C SER A 3 19.72 -22.26 45.05
N LEU A 4 20.98 -22.68 44.84
CA LEU A 4 21.88 -22.06 43.86
C LEU A 4 21.54 -22.42 42.39
N ARG A 5 20.92 -23.59 42.15
CA ARG A 5 20.58 -24.06 40.79
C ARG A 5 19.36 -23.37 40.19
N LEU A 6 18.44 -22.86 41.03
CA LEU A 6 17.20 -22.24 40.56
C LEU A 6 17.43 -20.81 40.01
N THR A 7 18.41 -20.10 40.55
CA THR A 7 18.70 -18.70 40.18
C THR A 7 19.35 -18.57 38.82
N ILE A 8 20.15 -19.56 38.41
CA ILE A 8 20.87 -19.57 37.12
C ILE A 8 19.89 -19.78 35.95
N ARG A 9 18.90 -20.67 36.13
CA ARG A 9 17.84 -20.90 35.12
C ARG A 9 16.95 -19.67 34.90
N ARG A 10 16.71 -18.87 35.95
CA ARG A 10 15.84 -17.68 35.88
C ARG A 10 16.55 -16.45 35.28
N LYS A 11 17.89 -16.39 35.34
CA LYS A 11 18.68 -15.30 34.75
C LYS A 11 18.96 -15.49 33.26
N LEU A 12 19.07 -16.73 32.79
CA LEU A 12 19.24 -17.03 31.35
C LEU A 12 18.00 -16.65 30.52
N PHE A 13 16.80 -16.73 31.09
CA PHE A 13 15.55 -16.36 30.41
C PHE A 13 15.37 -14.84 30.26
N LEU A 14 16.06 -14.04 31.07
CA LEU A 14 15.98 -12.57 31.07
C LEU A 14 16.98 -11.90 30.10
N PHE A 15 17.83 -12.67 29.42
CA PHE A 15 18.86 -12.12 28.51
C PHE A 15 18.52 -12.26 27.02
N PHE A 16 17.49 -13.04 26.66
CA PHE A 16 17.10 -13.27 25.25
C PHE A 16 15.88 -12.46 24.78
N ILE A 17 15.30 -11.61 25.64
CA ILE A 17 14.05 -10.90 25.33
C ILE A 17 14.23 -9.44 24.82
N PRO A 18 15.34 -8.70 25.01
CA PRO A 18 15.37 -7.31 24.54
C PRO A 18 15.96 -7.13 23.14
N TRP A 19 15.96 -8.15 22.26
CA TRP A 19 16.51 -8.00 20.89
C TRP A 19 15.48 -7.99 19.76
N LEU A 20 14.19 -8.11 20.06
CA LEU A 20 13.13 -8.24 19.04
C LEU A 20 12.46 -6.91 18.64
N LEU A 21 12.89 -5.75 19.13
CA LEU A 21 12.14 -4.50 18.97
C LEU A 21 12.74 -3.46 18.02
N VAL A 22 13.68 -3.85 17.15
CA VAL A 22 14.16 -2.94 16.09
C VAL A 22 14.14 -3.65 14.75
N GLY A 23 12.92 -3.91 14.25
CA GLY A 23 12.71 -4.25 12.85
C GLY A 23 12.69 -2.98 12.02
N CYS A 24 13.85 -2.49 11.60
CA CYS A 24 13.92 -1.46 10.56
C CYS A 24 13.65 -2.16 9.22
N SER A 25 12.49 -1.94 8.59
CA SER A 25 12.28 -2.43 7.22
C SER A 25 12.93 -1.44 6.26
N PHE A 26 13.94 -1.89 5.52
CA PHE A 26 14.61 -1.08 4.49
C PHE A 26 13.59 -0.51 3.50
N HIS A 27 12.62 -1.33 3.09
CA HIS A 27 11.55 -0.93 2.16
C HIS A 27 10.60 0.10 2.78
N TYR A 28 10.30 0.02 4.07
CA TYR A 28 9.54 1.06 4.76
C TYR A 28 10.29 2.41 4.74
N ASP A 29 11.59 2.41 5.07
CA ASP A 29 12.41 3.63 5.08
C ASP A 29 12.55 4.27 3.69
N GLN A 30 12.67 3.44 2.64
CA GLN A 30 12.67 3.94 1.26
C GLN A 30 11.31 4.50 0.85
N GLY A 31 10.22 3.82 1.23
CA GLY A 31 8.86 4.31 1.03
C GLY A 31 8.65 5.69 1.64
N MET A 32 9.13 5.93 2.87
CA MET A 32 9.03 7.24 3.52
C MET A 32 9.77 8.35 2.76
N LYS A 33 10.97 8.06 2.22
CA LYS A 33 11.72 9.04 1.42
C LYS A 33 11.00 9.37 0.13
N LEU A 34 10.49 8.36 -0.59
CA LEU A 34 9.74 8.55 -1.82
C LEU A 34 8.42 9.29 -1.57
N GLU A 35 7.76 9.03 -0.44
CA GLU A 35 6.56 9.77 -0.01
C GLU A 35 6.87 11.25 0.21
N GLN A 36 8.00 11.58 0.87
CA GLN A 36 8.44 12.97 1.04
C GLN A 36 8.76 13.65 -0.30
N GLU A 37 9.28 12.89 -1.26
CA GLU A 37 9.54 13.33 -2.64
C GLU A 37 8.27 13.40 -3.52
N GLN A 38 7.10 13.03 -2.97
CA GLN A 38 5.82 12.95 -3.69
C GLN A 38 5.81 11.94 -4.85
N ARG A 39 6.70 10.95 -4.81
CA ARG A 39 6.77 9.87 -5.79
C ARG A 39 5.84 8.74 -5.37
N TRP A 40 4.53 9.03 -5.39
CA TRP A 40 3.50 8.20 -4.74
C TRP A 40 3.48 6.75 -5.24
N ALA A 41 3.59 6.53 -6.55
CA ALA A 41 3.57 5.19 -7.13
C ALA A 41 4.76 4.35 -6.67
N GLU A 42 5.93 4.97 -6.55
CA GLU A 42 7.16 4.30 -6.10
C GLU A 42 7.10 4.04 -4.59
N ALA A 43 6.63 5.02 -3.81
CA ALA A 43 6.37 4.83 -2.38
C ALA A 43 5.38 3.68 -2.12
N ALA A 44 4.30 3.58 -2.87
CA ALA A 44 3.33 2.49 -2.77
C ALA A 44 3.94 1.12 -3.09
N ILE A 45 4.91 1.05 -4.01
CA ILE A 45 5.64 -0.20 -4.31
C ILE A 45 6.49 -0.60 -3.11
N GLU A 46 7.30 0.32 -2.59
CA GLU A 46 8.17 0.05 -1.44
C GLU A 46 7.36 -0.35 -0.19
N TYR A 47 6.30 0.38 0.14
CA TYR A 47 5.42 0.00 1.26
C TYR A 47 4.72 -1.34 1.04
N ARG A 48 4.39 -1.70 -0.20
CA ARG A 48 3.82 -3.02 -0.48
C ARG A 48 4.84 -4.15 -0.30
N ILE A 49 6.10 -3.93 -0.64
CA ILE A 49 7.16 -4.89 -0.35
C ILE A 49 7.31 -5.03 1.18
N ALA A 50 7.37 -3.92 1.90
CA ALA A 50 7.42 -3.92 3.36
C ALA A 50 6.22 -4.66 4.00
N ALA A 51 5.01 -4.49 3.43
CA ALA A 51 3.79 -5.16 3.90
C ALA A 51 3.79 -6.68 3.62
N ILE A 52 4.54 -7.15 2.63
CA ILE A 52 4.73 -8.60 2.38
C ILE A 52 5.70 -9.19 3.41
N GLU A 53 6.72 -8.42 3.81
CA GLU A 53 7.72 -8.83 4.80
C GLU A 53 7.15 -8.86 6.22
N ASP A 54 6.34 -7.86 6.58
CA ASP A 54 5.70 -7.71 7.89
C ASP A 54 4.21 -7.31 7.73
N PRO A 55 3.33 -8.28 7.44
CA PRO A 55 1.91 -8.02 7.16
C PRO A 55 1.11 -7.53 8.37
N ASP A 56 1.57 -7.83 9.58
CA ASP A 56 0.89 -7.49 10.83
C ASP A 56 1.24 -6.08 11.34
N ASN A 57 2.19 -5.40 10.70
CA ASN A 57 2.59 -4.03 11.02
C ASN A 57 1.55 -3.00 10.57
N GLU A 58 0.88 -2.38 11.54
CA GLU A 58 -0.12 -1.34 11.29
C GLU A 58 0.46 -0.12 10.58
N GLU A 59 1.65 0.33 10.96
CA GLU A 59 2.26 1.54 10.38
C GLU A 59 2.51 1.37 8.88
N ILE A 60 3.00 0.20 8.46
CA ILE A 60 3.18 -0.15 7.05
C ILE A 60 1.84 -0.23 6.32
N ARG A 61 0.82 -0.86 6.92
CA ARG A 61 -0.52 -0.96 6.32
C ARG A 61 -1.14 0.42 6.10
N GLU A 62 -1.06 1.30 7.09
CA GLU A 62 -1.56 2.67 7.00
C GLU A 62 -0.80 3.46 5.94
N ALA A 63 0.54 3.33 5.89
CA ALA A 63 1.36 3.98 4.87
C ALA A 63 0.99 3.54 3.46
N LEU A 64 0.86 2.23 3.23
CA LEU A 64 0.41 1.68 1.95
C LEU A 64 -1.00 2.16 1.60
N ALA A 65 -1.94 2.17 2.54
CA ALA A 65 -3.30 2.64 2.31
C ALA A 65 -3.33 4.13 1.89
N ARG A 66 -2.57 4.99 2.59
CA ARG A 66 -2.44 6.41 2.23
C ARG A 66 -1.86 6.57 0.82
N MET A 67 -0.84 5.80 0.46
CA MET A 67 -0.25 5.87 -0.89
C MET A 67 -1.20 5.34 -1.96
N ASN A 68 -1.93 4.26 -1.71
CA ASN A 68 -2.93 3.75 -2.65
C ASN A 68 -3.99 4.81 -2.99
N ILE A 69 -4.43 5.62 -2.01
CA ILE A 69 -5.35 6.75 -2.27
C ILE A 69 -4.72 7.77 -3.23
N ARG A 70 -3.45 8.14 -3.03
CA ARG A 70 -2.73 9.09 -3.89
C ARG A 70 -2.54 8.55 -5.31
N VAL A 71 -2.08 7.31 -5.43
CA VAL A 71 -1.83 6.64 -6.72
C VAL A 71 -3.14 6.39 -7.48
N ALA A 72 -4.24 6.13 -6.77
CA ALA A 72 -5.56 6.03 -7.38
C ALA A 72 -5.98 7.35 -8.03
N ALA A 73 -5.78 8.48 -7.34
CA ALA A 73 -6.07 9.81 -7.89
C ALA A 73 -5.20 10.11 -9.13
N GLU A 74 -3.90 9.78 -9.10
CA GLU A 74 -3.04 9.95 -10.29
C GLU A 74 -3.50 9.09 -11.47
N ASN A 75 -3.88 7.82 -11.23
CA ASN A 75 -4.42 6.97 -12.27
C ASN A 75 -5.72 7.52 -12.84
N PHE A 76 -6.56 8.16 -12.01
CA PHE A 76 -7.78 8.82 -12.47
C PHE A 76 -7.49 10.06 -13.33
N GLU A 77 -6.45 10.84 -13.01
CA GLU A 77 -6.02 11.94 -13.88
C GLU A 77 -5.49 11.43 -15.23
N ILE A 78 -4.69 10.37 -15.23
CA ILE A 78 -4.17 9.76 -16.47
C ILE A 78 -5.33 9.15 -17.29
N TYR A 79 -6.34 8.56 -16.63
CA TYR A 79 -7.59 8.12 -17.27
C TYR A 79 -8.23 9.27 -18.06
N LYS A 80 -8.42 10.44 -17.43
CA LYS A 80 -8.99 11.62 -18.08
C LYS A 80 -8.14 12.11 -19.26
N GLN A 81 -6.82 11.99 -19.18
CA GLN A 81 -5.92 12.32 -20.31
C GLN A 81 -6.15 11.36 -21.48
N TYR A 82 -6.13 10.05 -21.25
CA TYR A 82 -6.38 9.07 -22.32
C TYR A 82 -7.79 9.17 -22.91
N LEU A 83 -8.80 9.54 -22.12
CA LEU A 83 -10.14 9.84 -22.65
C LEU A 83 -10.11 10.99 -23.67
N LYS A 84 -9.42 12.09 -23.34
CA LYS A 84 -9.29 13.25 -24.25
C LYS A 84 -8.59 12.86 -25.55
N GLU A 85 -7.61 11.97 -25.46
CA GLU A 85 -6.87 11.41 -26.59
C GLU A 85 -7.64 10.32 -27.36
N LYS A 86 -8.84 9.93 -26.88
CA LYS A 86 -9.66 8.82 -27.42
C LYS A 86 -8.96 7.46 -27.38
N GLU A 87 -7.97 7.31 -26.51
CA GLU A 87 -7.25 6.07 -26.22
C GLU A 87 -8.05 5.21 -25.23
N TYR A 88 -9.27 4.83 -25.63
CA TYR A 88 -10.30 4.24 -24.76
C TYR A 88 -9.84 2.99 -23.98
N HIS A 89 -9.07 2.10 -24.62
CA HIS A 89 -8.54 0.93 -23.93
C HIS A 89 -7.57 1.32 -22.80
N LYS A 90 -6.65 2.25 -23.06
CA LYS A 90 -5.70 2.72 -22.03
C LYS A 90 -6.42 3.48 -20.92
N ALA A 91 -7.42 4.29 -21.28
CA ALA A 91 -8.27 4.98 -20.32
C ALA A 91 -8.94 3.97 -19.38
N PHE A 92 -9.67 2.99 -19.91
CA PHE A 92 -10.37 1.99 -19.10
C PHE A 92 -9.44 1.26 -18.12
N ARG A 93 -8.24 0.85 -18.58
CA ARG A 93 -7.22 0.23 -17.71
C ARG A 93 -6.78 1.12 -16.54
N ARG A 94 -6.64 2.42 -16.77
CA ARG A 94 -6.28 3.37 -15.71
C ARG A 94 -7.42 3.56 -14.71
N LEU A 95 -8.66 3.59 -15.20
CA LEU A 95 -9.84 3.64 -14.35
C LEU A 95 -9.97 2.40 -13.46
N GLU A 96 -9.79 1.21 -14.02
CA GLU A 96 -9.75 -0.05 -13.25
C GLU A 96 -8.65 -0.03 -12.18
N THR A 97 -7.46 0.49 -12.53
CA THR A 97 -6.34 0.61 -11.58
C THR A 97 -6.69 1.55 -10.43
N ALA A 98 -7.31 2.70 -10.71
CA ALA A 98 -7.73 3.64 -9.67
C ALA A 98 -8.69 2.99 -8.67
N LEU A 99 -9.70 2.25 -9.16
CA LEU A 99 -10.68 1.58 -8.31
C LEU A 99 -10.14 0.35 -7.58
N SER A 100 -9.14 -0.33 -8.14
CA SER A 100 -8.44 -1.43 -7.46
C SER A 100 -7.64 -0.93 -6.25
N LEU A 101 -7.01 0.24 -6.37
CA LEU A 101 -6.21 0.84 -5.31
C LEU A 101 -7.08 1.57 -4.27
N ASN A 102 -8.12 2.27 -4.71
CA ASN A 102 -9.06 2.97 -3.85
C ASN A 102 -10.50 2.74 -4.33
N PRO A 103 -11.18 1.71 -3.80
CA PRO A 103 -12.58 1.43 -4.13
C PRO A 103 -13.52 2.61 -3.81
N ASP A 104 -13.18 3.46 -2.85
CA ASP A 104 -14.02 4.56 -2.38
C ASP A 104 -13.84 5.85 -3.21
N HIS A 105 -13.05 5.81 -4.29
CA HIS A 105 -12.89 6.94 -5.21
C HIS A 105 -14.21 7.22 -5.97
N SER A 106 -14.98 8.21 -5.50
CA SER A 106 -16.33 8.54 -5.99
C SER A 106 -16.39 8.78 -7.50
N ASP A 107 -15.47 9.60 -8.02
CA ASP A 107 -15.51 10.01 -9.43
C ASP A 107 -15.16 8.83 -10.34
N ALA A 108 -14.10 8.07 -10.01
CA ALA A 108 -13.75 6.85 -10.71
C ALA A 108 -14.90 5.81 -10.69
N ARG A 109 -15.63 5.71 -9.57
CA ARG A 109 -16.79 4.81 -9.45
C ARG A 109 -17.94 5.26 -10.34
N SER A 110 -18.23 6.56 -10.40
CA SER A 110 -19.25 7.12 -11.30
C SER A 110 -18.92 6.85 -12.76
N GLU A 111 -17.66 7.09 -13.15
CA GLU A 111 -17.16 6.82 -14.49
C GLU A 111 -17.28 5.33 -14.85
N MET A 112 -16.90 4.43 -13.95
CA MET A 112 -17.01 2.98 -14.19
C MET A 112 -18.48 2.55 -14.41
N ASN A 113 -19.42 3.14 -13.68
CA ASN A 113 -20.84 2.89 -13.93
C ASN A 113 -21.27 3.33 -15.35
N HIS A 114 -20.74 4.44 -15.86
CA HIS A 114 -20.97 4.86 -17.24
C HIS A 114 -20.38 3.87 -18.25
N TRP A 115 -19.15 3.41 -18.04
CA TRP A 115 -18.53 2.36 -18.87
C TRP A 115 -19.37 1.10 -18.91
N TRP A 116 -19.88 0.62 -17.77
CA TRP A 116 -20.74 -0.56 -17.75
C TRP A 116 -22.05 -0.35 -18.53
N HIS A 117 -22.66 0.83 -18.41
CA HIS A 117 -23.83 1.16 -19.21
C HIS A 117 -23.54 1.10 -20.72
N LEU A 118 -22.42 1.69 -21.17
CA LEU A 118 -22.01 1.64 -22.58
C LEU A 118 -21.76 0.21 -23.06
N LEU A 119 -21.07 -0.60 -22.27
CA LEU A 119 -20.70 -1.98 -22.63
C LEU A 119 -21.92 -2.92 -22.67
N ILE A 120 -22.89 -2.72 -21.79
CA ILE A 120 -24.11 -3.55 -21.74
C ILE A 120 -25.11 -3.11 -22.81
N THR A 121 -25.29 -1.80 -23.00
CA THR A 121 -26.34 -1.28 -23.89
C THR A 121 -25.86 -1.06 -25.33
N GLY A 122 -24.55 -0.99 -25.54
CA GLY A 122 -23.94 -0.71 -26.85
C GLY A 122 -24.26 0.69 -27.40
N LYS A 123 -24.75 1.60 -26.55
CA LYS A 123 -25.22 2.95 -26.89
C LYS A 123 -24.65 3.98 -25.95
#